data_AF-A0A2V9LK92-F1
#
_entry.id   AF-A0A2V9LK92-F1
#
_cell.length_a   1.000
_cell.length_b   1.000
_cell.length_c   1.000
_cell.angle_alpha   90.00
_cell.angle_beta   90.00
_cell.angle_gamma   90.00
#
_symmetry.space_group_name_H-M   'P 1'
#
loop_
_entity.id
_entity.type
_entity.pdbx_description
1 polymer ?
#
loop_
_entity_poly.entity_id
_entity_poly.type
_entity_poly.pdbx_seq_one_letter_code
_entity_poly.pdbx_strand_id
1 'polypeptide(L)'
;MSSHDSTGFKRMGPEPSALQTLGSADRAHRQSRGTHSPESEARPFSAHDLRRTCATRLGQMQVPGHVIARILNHKQTDVTSAVYNKYQYLKEKRQALDLWGAKVARIVSGLKSVGASPTEA
;
A
#
# COMPACT_ATOMS: atom_id res chain seq x y z
N MET A 1 66.57 -30.03 23.24
CA MET A 1 65.58 -30.44 22.21
C MET A 1 64.48 -29.40 22.19
N SER A 2 64.29 -28.82 21.01
CA SER A 2 63.46 -27.67 20.68
C SER A 2 61.96 -27.88 20.87
N SER A 3 61.26 -26.79 21.19
CA SER A 3 60.04 -26.31 20.50
C SER A 3 59.74 -24.93 21.08
N HIS A 4 59.88 -23.82 20.33
CA HIS A 4 58.90 -23.27 19.37
C HIS A 4 57.53 -23.04 20.08
N ASP A 5 56.87 -21.89 20.06
CA ASP A 5 56.96 -20.74 19.16
C ASP A 5 56.21 -19.54 19.77
N SER A 6 56.58 -18.38 19.25
CA SER A 6 55.99 -17.06 19.25
C SER A 6 54.46 -16.97 19.41
N THR A 7 54.03 -16.13 20.34
CA THR A 7 52.70 -15.48 20.32
C THR A 7 52.99 -13.97 20.39
N GLY A 8 52.57 -13.09 19.49
CA GLY A 8 51.47 -13.15 18.54
C GLY A 8 50.73 -11.82 18.58
N PHE A 9 51.27 -10.84 17.86
CA PHE A 9 50.56 -9.82 17.08
C PHE A 9 49.51 -8.90 17.77
N LYS A 10 49.96 -7.66 18.01
CA LYS A 10 49.19 -6.44 18.23
C LYS A 10 48.01 -6.31 17.25
N ARG A 11 46.76 -6.35 17.75
CA ARG A 11 45.57 -5.87 17.01
C ARG A 11 44.92 -4.72 17.76
N MET A 12 45.39 -3.53 17.41
CA MET A 12 44.69 -2.27 17.63
C MET A 12 43.64 -2.13 16.52
N GLY A 13 42.39 -1.92 16.90
CA GLY A 13 41.35 -1.43 15.99
C GLY A 13 39.94 -1.49 16.62
N PRO A 14 38.99 -0.68 16.15
CA PRO A 14 39.10 0.39 15.14
C PRO A 14 38.85 1.80 15.74
N GLU A 15 39.59 2.78 15.23
CA GLU A 15 39.22 4.20 15.28
C GLU A 15 38.13 4.49 14.23
N PRO A 16 36.96 5.06 14.57
CA PRO A 16 36.06 5.61 13.56
C PRO A 16 36.49 7.06 13.24
N SER A 17 37.45 7.20 12.33
CA SER A 17 37.75 8.49 11.69
C SER A 17 36.71 8.78 10.60
N ALA A 18 36.35 10.06 10.54
CA ALA A 18 35.35 10.66 9.69
C ALA A 18 35.53 10.33 8.20
N LEU A 19 34.47 9.81 7.58
CA LEU A 19 34.19 10.05 6.17
C LEU A 19 32.76 10.58 6.02
N GLN A 20 32.70 11.91 5.94
CA GLN A 20 31.61 12.62 5.30
C GLN A 20 31.61 12.23 3.81
N THR A 21 30.54 11.57 3.37
CA THR A 21 30.15 11.60 1.95
C THR A 21 28.75 12.18 1.87
N LEU A 22 28.70 13.29 1.14
CA LEU A 22 27.58 14.16 0.87
C LEU A 22 26.56 13.51 -0.06
N GLY A 23 25.28 13.80 0.19
CA GLY A 23 24.32 14.13 -0.87
C GLY A 23 23.46 13.00 -1.43
N SER A 24 22.22 12.94 -0.96
CA SER A 24 20.98 13.08 -1.76
C SER A 24 19.79 12.82 -0.82
N ALA A 25 19.26 13.85 -0.15
CA ALA A 25 18.20 14.70 -0.69
C ALA A 25 16.98 13.89 -1.16
N ASP A 26 16.14 13.42 -0.21
CA ASP A 26 14.69 13.31 -0.41
C ASP A 26 13.94 12.93 0.89
N ARG A 27 14.07 13.77 1.92
CA ARG A 27 13.16 13.73 3.08
C ARG A 27 12.74 15.14 3.45
N ALA A 28 12.10 15.83 2.52
CA ALA A 28 11.54 17.15 2.76
C ALA A 28 10.08 17.20 2.29
N HIS A 29 9.17 16.54 3.04
CA HIS A 29 7.78 16.99 3.17
C HIS A 29 7.09 16.35 4.38
N ARG A 30 7.59 16.63 5.58
CA ARG A 30 6.78 16.51 6.81
C ARG A 30 6.53 17.93 7.30
N GLN A 31 5.51 18.57 6.72
CA GLN A 31 5.12 19.92 7.07
C GLN A 31 4.80 20.00 8.56
N SER A 32 5.59 20.81 9.26
CA SER A 32 5.21 21.53 10.46
C SER A 32 3.95 22.34 10.18
N ARG A 33 2.87 22.06 10.91
CA ARG A 33 1.72 22.96 11.03
C ARG A 33 1.48 23.25 12.50
N GLY A 34 1.25 24.53 12.76
CA GLY A 34 1.25 25.14 14.07
C GLY A 34 0.12 24.68 14.98
N THR A 35 0.20 25.15 16.20
CA THR A 35 -0.82 25.06 17.24
C THR A 35 -2.10 25.78 16.79
N HIS A 36 -3.16 25.03 16.50
CA HIS A 36 -4.53 25.54 16.31
C HIS A 36 -5.51 24.84 17.27
N SER A 37 -6.48 25.60 17.76
CA SER A 37 -7.48 25.24 18.79
C SER A 37 -8.36 24.02 18.46
N PRO A 38 -9.03 23.41 19.46
CA PRO A 38 -9.68 22.11 19.35
C PRO A 38 -11.14 22.22 18.87
N GLU A 39 -11.36 22.76 17.68
CA GLU A 39 -12.58 22.48 16.92
C GLU A 39 -12.18 21.57 15.75
N SER A 40 -12.59 20.31 15.84
CA SER A 40 -12.10 19.15 15.08
C SER A 40 -11.62 19.47 13.65
N GLU A 41 -10.31 19.70 13.48
CA GLU A 41 -9.68 19.72 12.17
C GLU A 41 -9.80 18.33 11.55
N ALA A 42 -10.71 18.17 10.59
CA ALA A 42 -10.85 16.95 9.83
C ALA A 42 -9.51 16.65 9.13
N ARG A 43 -9.04 15.40 9.27
CA ARG A 43 -7.79 14.95 8.65
C ARG A 43 -7.79 15.28 7.14
N PRO A 44 -6.69 15.80 6.59
CA PRO A 44 -6.61 16.10 5.16
C PRO A 44 -6.80 14.84 4.32
N PHE A 45 -7.57 14.99 3.23
CA PHE A 45 -7.81 13.93 2.25
C PHE A 45 -6.49 13.48 1.61
N SER A 46 -6.28 12.17 1.50
CA SER A 46 -5.09 11.61 0.86
C SER A 46 -5.43 10.50 -0.13
N ALA A 47 -4.45 10.10 -0.96
CA ALA A 47 -4.60 8.99 -1.91
C ALA A 47 -5.02 7.66 -1.24
N HIS A 48 -4.75 7.50 0.06
CA HIS A 48 -5.20 6.33 0.82
C HIS A 48 -6.72 6.28 0.94
N ASP A 49 -7.39 7.43 0.99
CA ASP A 49 -8.84 7.51 1.10
C ASP A 49 -9.51 7.08 -0.22
N LEU A 50 -8.89 7.38 -1.38
CA LEU A 50 -9.31 6.84 -2.68
C LEU A 50 -9.22 5.30 -2.69
N ARG A 51 -8.12 4.75 -2.18
CA ARG A 51 -7.93 3.30 -2.11
C ARG A 51 -8.96 2.61 -1.21
N ARG A 52 -9.24 3.18 -0.03
CA ARG A 52 -10.31 2.69 0.87
C ARG A 52 -11.67 2.76 0.21
N THR A 53 -11.98 3.89 -0.42
CA THR A 53 -13.25 4.10 -1.14
C THR A 53 -13.42 3.06 -2.25
N CYS A 54 -12.39 2.85 -3.06
CA CYS A 54 -12.39 1.84 -4.13
C CYS A 54 -12.69 0.44 -3.57
N ALA A 55 -12.01 0.03 -2.50
CA ALA A 55 -12.24 -1.28 -1.87
C ALA A 55 -13.69 -1.46 -1.41
N THR A 56 -14.24 -0.48 -0.69
CA THR A 56 -15.62 -0.53 -0.21
C THR A 56 -16.63 -0.56 -1.36
N ARG A 57 -16.41 0.24 -2.41
CA ARG A 57 -17.32 0.29 -3.57
C ARG A 57 -17.25 -0.98 -4.42
N LEU A 58 -16.08 -1.57 -4.61
CA LEU A 58 -15.93 -2.88 -5.25
C LEU A 58 -16.70 -3.96 -4.48
N GLY A 59 -16.64 -3.94 -3.14
CA GLY A 59 -17.43 -4.85 -2.29
C GLY A 59 -18.94 -4.66 -2.46
N GLN A 60 -19.42 -3.41 -2.56
CA GLN A 60 -20.84 -3.12 -2.84
C GLN A 60 -21.30 -3.60 -4.22
N MET A 61 -20.38 -3.70 -5.19
CA MET A 61 -20.63 -4.27 -6.52
C MET A 61 -20.43 -5.79 -6.55
N GLN A 62 -20.43 -6.45 -5.38
CA GLN A 62 -20.30 -7.90 -5.21
C GLN A 62 -19.02 -8.51 -5.78
N VAL A 63 -17.94 -7.73 -5.90
CA VAL A 63 -16.63 -8.26 -6.28
C VAL A 63 -16.08 -9.14 -5.14
N PRO A 64 -15.61 -10.36 -5.40
CA PRO A 64 -15.10 -11.23 -4.34
C PRO A 64 -13.94 -10.62 -3.56
N GLY A 65 -13.96 -10.76 -2.23
CA GLY A 65 -12.95 -10.15 -1.36
C GLY A 65 -11.50 -10.55 -1.68
N HIS A 66 -11.28 -11.79 -2.13
CA HIS A 66 -9.95 -12.23 -2.55
C HIS A 66 -9.47 -11.50 -3.81
N VAL A 67 -10.36 -11.19 -4.77
CA VAL A 67 -10.02 -10.38 -5.95
C VAL A 67 -9.71 -8.94 -5.52
N ILE A 68 -10.53 -8.35 -4.64
CA ILE A 68 -10.28 -6.99 -4.10
C ILE A 68 -8.91 -6.93 -3.40
N ALA A 69 -8.58 -7.91 -2.55
CA ALA A 69 -7.29 -7.99 -1.88
C ALA A 69 -6.11 -8.06 -2.88
N ARG A 70 -6.29 -8.77 -4.00
CA ARG A 70 -5.29 -8.84 -5.07
C ARG A 70 -5.18 -7.55 -5.88
N ILE A 71 -6.29 -6.85 -6.17
CA ILE A 71 -6.28 -5.49 -6.79
C ILE A 71 -5.50 -4.53 -5.89
N LEU A 72 -5.74 -4.62 -4.59
CA LEU A 72 -5.07 -3.83 -3.58
C LEU A 72 -3.62 -4.28 -3.35
N ASN A 73 -3.16 -5.38 -3.95
CA ASN A 73 -1.84 -5.94 -3.70
C ASN A 73 -1.57 -6.21 -2.20
N HIS A 74 -2.58 -6.71 -1.50
CA HIS A 74 -2.42 -7.13 -0.11
C HIS A 74 -1.58 -8.41 -0.03
N LYS A 75 -0.69 -8.46 0.98
CA LYS A 75 0.02 -9.68 1.33
C LYS A 75 -1.00 -10.74 1.73
N GLN A 76 -0.88 -11.93 1.13
CA GLN A 76 -1.71 -13.07 1.50
C GLN A 76 -1.16 -13.62 2.82
N THR A 77 -1.98 -13.65 3.87
CA THR A 77 -1.58 -14.08 5.22
C THR A 77 -1.90 -15.54 5.49
N ASP A 78 -2.75 -16.17 4.68
CA ASP A 78 -3.13 -17.56 4.81
C ASP A 78 -2.16 -18.49 4.05
N VAL A 79 -1.84 -19.63 4.69
CA VAL A 79 -0.90 -20.63 4.15
C VAL A 79 -1.39 -21.16 2.80
N THR A 80 -2.70 -21.38 2.67
CA THR A 80 -3.30 -21.91 1.44
C THR A 80 -3.08 -20.97 0.25
N SER A 81 -3.32 -19.67 0.41
CA SER A 81 -3.09 -18.71 -0.67
C SER A 81 -1.62 -18.45 -0.94
N ALA A 82 -0.77 -18.52 0.09
CA ALA A 82 0.67 -18.36 -0.06
C ALA A 82 1.32 -19.55 -0.80
N VAL A 83 0.92 -20.77 -0.47
CA VAL A 83 1.54 -22.00 -0.97
C VAL A 83 0.86 -22.49 -2.25
N TYR A 84 -0.47 -22.53 -2.29
CA TYR A 84 -1.21 -23.16 -3.40
C TYR A 84 -1.82 -22.18 -4.39
N ASN A 85 -2.34 -21.04 -3.93
CA ASN A 85 -3.01 -20.09 -4.82
C ASN A 85 -2.03 -19.15 -5.55
N LYS A 86 -1.39 -19.70 -6.58
CA LYS A 86 -0.48 -18.96 -7.49
C LYS A 86 -1.21 -18.22 -8.61
N TYR A 87 -2.51 -18.42 -8.76
CA TYR A 87 -3.29 -17.74 -9.79
C TYR A 87 -3.32 -16.23 -9.53
N GLN A 88 -3.04 -15.44 -10.56
CA GLN A 88 -2.92 -13.98 -10.41
C GLN A 88 -4.27 -13.25 -10.52
N TYR A 89 -5.33 -13.94 -10.94
CA TYR A 89 -6.67 -13.40 -11.14
C TYR A 89 -6.71 -12.19 -12.10
N LEU A 90 -5.88 -12.20 -13.15
CA LEU A 90 -5.76 -11.03 -14.06
C LEU A 90 -7.09 -10.70 -14.73
N LYS A 91 -7.85 -11.72 -15.14
CA LYS A 91 -9.14 -11.55 -15.80
C LYS A 91 -10.18 -10.93 -14.86
N GLU A 92 -10.28 -11.46 -13.65
CA GLU A 92 -11.22 -11.01 -12.62
C GLU A 92 -10.85 -9.60 -12.14
N LYS A 93 -9.56 -9.31 -11.94
CA LYS A 93 -9.07 -7.96 -11.61
C LYS A 93 -9.47 -6.96 -12.69
N ARG A 94 -9.30 -7.33 -13.97
CA ARG A 94 -9.69 -6.47 -15.10
C ARG A 94 -11.19 -6.19 -15.09
N GLN A 95 -12.01 -7.23 -15.03
CA GLN A 95 -13.47 -7.10 -14.98
C GLN A 95 -13.93 -6.22 -13.81
N ALA A 96 -13.38 -6.41 -12.61
CA ALA A 96 -13.69 -5.61 -11.44
C ALA A 96 -13.30 -4.13 -11.61
N LEU A 97 -12.11 -3.87 -12.19
CA LEU A 97 -11.64 -2.51 -12.45
C LEU A 97 -12.41 -1.82 -13.57
N ASP A 98 -12.84 -2.55 -14.60
CA ASP A 98 -13.69 -2.02 -15.67
C ASP A 98 -15.05 -1.59 -15.12
N LEU A 99 -15.67 -2.41 -14.25
CA LEU A 99 -16.91 -2.06 -13.54
C LEU A 99 -16.74 -0.80 -12.68
N TRP A 100 -15.64 -0.72 -11.94
CA TRP A 100 -15.34 0.47 -11.13
C TRP A 100 -15.11 1.71 -11.99
N GLY A 101 -14.37 1.59 -13.09
CA GLY A 101 -14.14 2.66 -14.05
C GLY A 101 -15.45 3.20 -14.61
N ALA A 102 -16.36 2.32 -15.04
CA ALA A 102 -17.68 2.71 -15.51
C ALA A 102 -18.50 3.44 -14.43
N LYS A 103 -18.43 2.98 -13.17
CA LYS A 103 -19.10 3.64 -12.04
C LYS A 103 -18.54 5.04 -11.79
N VAL A 104 -17.22 5.20 -11.80
CA VAL A 104 -16.55 6.51 -11.62
C VAL A 104 -16.89 7.44 -12.77
N ALA A 105 -16.81 6.97 -14.02
CA ALA A 105 -17.17 7.76 -15.19
C ALA A 105 -18.61 8.29 -15.11
N ARG A 106 -19.54 7.46 -14.63
CA ARG A 106 -20.93 7.87 -14.39
C ARG A 106 -21.07 8.94 -13.30
N ILE A 107 -20.30 8.84 -12.22
CA ILE A 107 -20.30 9.85 -11.14
C ILE A 107 -19.76 11.19 -11.67
N VAL A 108 -18.66 11.16 -12.42
CA VAL A 108 -17.99 12.36 -12.93
C VAL A 108 -18.81 13.04 -14.03
N SER A 109 -19.45 12.26 -14.91
CA SER A 109 -20.32 12.79 -15.98
C SER A 109 -21.65 13.37 -15.50
N GLY A 110 -21.95 13.33 -14.20
CA GLY A 110 -23.19 13.86 -13.64
C GLY A 110 -24.45 13.04 -14.00
N LEU A 111 -24.27 11.87 -14.63
CA LEU A 111 -25.37 10.96 -14.95
C LEU A 111 -25.91 10.32 -13.66
N LYS A 112 -26.98 10.91 -13.12
CA LYS A 112 -27.77 10.30 -12.03
C LYS A 112 -28.10 8.86 -12.41
N SER A 113 -27.83 7.91 -11.52
CA SER A 113 -28.36 6.56 -11.71
C SER A 113 -29.87 6.65 -11.75
N VAL A 114 -30.45 6.32 -12.89
CA VAL A 114 -31.84 5.85 -12.95
C VAL A 114 -31.91 4.67 -11.98
N GLY A 115 -32.70 4.83 -10.92
CA GLY A 115 -32.98 3.75 -9.99
C GLY A 115 -33.62 2.61 -10.78
N ALA A 116 -33.00 1.44 -10.76
CA ALA A 116 -33.68 0.23 -11.16
C ALA A 116 -34.74 -0.03 -10.08
N SER A 117 -35.98 0.36 -10.38
CA SER A 117 -37.16 -0.12 -9.65
C SER A 117 -37.24 -1.64 -9.83
N PRO A 118 -37.63 -2.41 -8.81
CA PRO A 118 -37.91 -3.83 -8.98
C PRO A 118 -39.18 -3.93 -9.83
N THR A 119 -39.04 -4.43 -11.05
CA THR A 119 -40.17 -5.00 -11.79
C THR A 119 -40.43 -6.37 -11.19
N GLU A 120 -41.29 -6.43 -10.17
CA GLU A 120 -41.99 -7.67 -9.83
C GLU A 120 -43.29 -7.71 -10.63
N ALA A 121 -43.46 -8.84 -11.33
CA ALA A 121 -44.65 -9.26 -12.06
C ALA A 121 -45.20 -10.52 -11.38
#